data_AF-A0A6C0J4P0-F1
#
_entry.id   AF-A0A6C0J4P0-F1
#
_cell.length_a   1.000
_cell.length_b   1.000
_cell.length_c   1.000
_cell.angle_alpha   90.00
_cell.angle_beta   90.00
_cell.angle_gamma   90.00
#
_symmetry.space_group_name_H-M   'P 1'
#
loop_
_entity.id
_entity.type
_entity.pdbx_description
1 polymer ?
#
loop_
_entity_poly.entity_id
_entity_poly.type
_entity_poly.pdbx_seq_one_letter_code
_entity_poly.pdbx_strand_id
1 'polypeptide(L)'
;MVKKVLEDNIINTSVERLFYTNTGQAIVSGIFGLALALIFRRVCKDNCTEYYAPNIKEIENKNFKIEDTCYTYKPYTVKCDTTQKIYKSYNINTNPDNKIDEPGIIDKIFN
;
A
#
# COMPACT_ATOMS: atom_id res chain seq x y z
N MET A 1 28.44 42.85 -4.29
CA MET A 1 29.26 41.65 -4.55
C MET A 1 29.68 40.95 -3.26
N VAL A 2 30.23 41.66 -2.28
CA VAL A 2 30.74 41.10 -1.00
C VAL A 2 29.68 40.36 -0.15
N LYS A 3 28.44 40.88 -0.05
CA LYS A 3 27.37 40.22 0.72
C LYS A 3 27.04 38.79 0.23
N LYS A 4 26.97 38.60 -1.09
CA LYS A 4 26.65 37.30 -1.72
C LYS A 4 27.75 36.26 -1.46
N VAL A 5 29.01 36.68 -1.58
CA VAL A 5 30.18 35.83 -1.31
C VAL A 5 30.26 35.42 0.16
N LEU A 6 29.88 36.29 1.10
CA LEU A 6 29.86 35.96 2.53
C LEU A 6 28.75 34.94 2.86
N GLU A 7 27.58 35.09 2.24
CA GLU A 7 26.43 34.20 2.42
C GLU A 7 26.70 32.79 1.84
N ASP A 8 27.31 32.72 0.65
CA ASP A 8 27.70 31.45 0.01
C ASP A 8 28.74 30.67 0.85
N ASN A 9 29.72 31.35 1.46
CA ASN A 9 30.72 30.70 2.33
C ASN A 9 30.14 30.18 3.66
N ILE A 10 29.15 30.90 4.22
CA ILE A 10 28.44 30.48 5.44
C ILE A 10 27.57 29.24 5.16
N ILE A 11 26.93 29.19 3.99
CA ILE A 11 26.14 28.03 3.55
C ILE A 11 27.05 26.81 3.36
N ASN A 12 28.19 26.95 2.67
CA ASN A 12 29.12 25.84 2.44
C ASN A 12 29.66 25.25 3.75
N THR A 13 30.02 26.10 4.72
CA THR A 13 30.50 25.67 6.04
C THR A 13 29.42 24.89 6.82
N SER A 14 28.15 25.25 6.64
CA SER A 14 27.01 24.60 7.31
C SER A 14 26.66 23.26 6.67
N VAL A 15 26.71 23.18 5.34
CA VAL A 15 26.50 21.95 4.57
C VAL A 15 27.61 20.93 4.84
N GLU A 16 28.87 21.36 4.88
CA GLU A 16 29.99 20.48 5.24
C GLU A 16 29.82 19.87 6.63
N ARG A 17 29.40 20.66 7.63
CA ARG A 17 29.15 20.14 8.98
C ARG A 17 28.02 19.12 9.00
N LEU A 18 27.01 19.26 8.14
CA LEU A 18 25.89 18.32 8.07
C LEU A 18 26.31 16.97 7.45
N PHE A 19 27.17 16.96 6.44
CA PHE A 19 27.60 15.73 5.76
C PHE A 19 28.85 15.08 6.35
N TYR A 20 29.74 15.83 6.99
CA TYR A 20 31.03 15.33 7.47
C TYR A 20 31.12 15.15 8.99
N THR A 21 30.07 15.45 9.74
CA THR A 21 30.00 15.11 11.18
C THR A 21 29.16 13.86 11.41
N ASN A 22 29.58 13.02 12.37
CA ASN A 22 28.86 11.78 12.72
C ASN A 22 27.39 12.06 13.10
N THR A 23 27.15 13.12 13.87
CA THR A 23 25.79 13.54 14.25
C THR A 23 24.99 14.03 13.04
N GLY A 24 25.60 14.79 12.14
CA GLY A 24 24.96 15.27 10.91
C GLY A 24 24.56 14.13 9.99
N GLN A 25 25.44 13.15 9.78
CA GLN A 25 25.15 11.97 8.96
C GLN A 25 23.97 11.14 9.49
N ALA A 26 23.89 10.97 10.81
CA ALA A 26 22.78 10.26 11.44
C ALA A 26 21.43 10.98 11.22
N ILE A 27 21.41 12.31 11.36
CA ILE A 27 20.21 13.13 11.13
C ILE A 27 19.78 13.04 9.67
N VAL A 28 20.72 13.22 8.74
CA VAL A 28 20.45 13.16 7.29
C VAL A 28 19.93 11.79 6.88
N SER A 29 20.54 10.70 7.39
CA SER A 29 20.08 9.33 7.14
C SER A 29 18.64 9.11 7.63
N GLY A 30 18.31 9.59 8.84
CA GLY A 30 16.95 9.52 9.38
C GLY A 30 15.92 10.29 8.54
N ILE A 31 16.27 11.50 8.09
CA ILE A 31 15.41 12.32 7.22
C ILE A 31 15.18 11.63 5.87
N PHE A 32 16.23 11.08 5.25
CA PHE A 32 16.07 10.36 3.99
C PHE A 32 15.27 9.06 4.15
N GLY A 33 15.45 8.33 5.26
CA GLY A 33 14.63 7.16 5.57
C GLY A 33 13.15 7.50 5.71
N LEU A 34 12.83 8.59 6.42
CA LEU A 34 11.46 9.09 6.54
C LEU A 34 10.91 9.60 5.19
N ALA A 35 11.72 10.33 4.42
CA ALA A 35 11.32 10.84 3.11
C ALA A 35 11.01 9.71 2.13
N LEU A 36 11.86 8.67 2.06
CA LEU A 36 11.61 7.48 1.25
C LEU A 36 10.35 6.74 1.73
N ALA A 37 10.17 6.56 3.04
CA ALA A 37 8.99 5.91 3.60
C ALA A 37 7.68 6.64 3.22
N LEU A 38 7.71 7.97 3.15
CA LEU A 38 6.56 8.77 2.73
C LEU A 38 6.28 8.67 1.22
N ILE A 39 7.31 8.54 0.39
CA ILE A 39 7.15 8.34 -1.07
C ILE A 39 6.56 6.95 -1.37
N PHE A 40 6.99 5.92 -0.65
CA PHE A 40 6.47 4.55 -0.82
C PHE A 40 5.10 4.33 -0.15
N ARG A 41 4.60 5.30 0.61
CA ARG A 41 3.24 5.23 1.15
C ARG A 41 2.25 5.38 0.00
N ARG A 42 1.44 4.35 -0.24
CA ARG A 42 0.36 4.39 -1.24
C ARG A 42 -0.61 5.51 -0.86
N VAL A 43 -0.55 6.63 -1.58
CA VAL A 43 -1.48 7.75 -1.39
C VAL A 43 -2.67 7.47 -2.30
N CYS A 44 -3.65 6.77 -1.74
CA CYS A 44 -4.86 6.46 -2.46
C CYS A 44 -5.76 7.70 -2.46
N LYS A 45 -5.77 8.43 -3.59
CA LYS A 45 -6.62 9.61 -3.79
C LYS A 45 -7.34 9.45 -5.13
N ASP A 46 -8.65 9.24 -5.05
CA ASP A 46 -9.64 9.19 -6.13
C ASP A 46 -9.50 8.10 -7.22
N ASN A 47 -8.31 7.52 -7.45
CA ASN A 47 -8.05 6.46 -8.45
C ASN A 47 -7.52 5.17 -7.81
N CYS A 48 -8.20 4.68 -6.78
CA CYS A 48 -7.86 3.42 -6.15
C CYS A 48 -8.49 2.27 -6.93
N THR A 49 -7.69 1.28 -7.34
CA THR A 49 -8.21 0.01 -7.84
C THR A 49 -8.78 -0.76 -6.66
N GLU A 50 -10.11 -0.85 -6.59
CA GLU A 50 -10.80 -1.61 -5.56
C GLU A 50 -11.08 -3.02 -6.07
N TYR A 51 -10.59 -4.02 -5.34
CA TYR A 51 -10.81 -5.42 -5.66
C TYR A 51 -12.06 -5.91 -4.93
N TYR A 52 -13.08 -6.28 -5.70
CA TYR A 52 -14.31 -6.86 -5.18
C TYR A 52 -14.35 -8.35 -5.46
N ALA A 53 -14.86 -9.14 -4.51
CA ALA A 53 -15.15 -10.53 -4.79
C ALA A 53 -16.26 -10.64 -5.87
N PRO A 54 -16.09 -11.48 -6.91
CA PRO A 54 -17.05 -11.63 -8.00
C PRO A 54 -18.35 -12.29 -7.52
N ASN A 55 -19.45 -12.04 -8.23
CA ASN A 55 -20.72 -12.70 -7.92
C ASN A 55 -20.65 -14.21 -8.23
N ILE A 56 -21.31 -15.05 -7.42
CA ILE A 56 -21.32 -16.51 -7.60
C ILE A 56 -21.77 -16.91 -9.01
N LYS A 57 -22.74 -16.19 -9.59
CA LYS A 57 -23.23 -16.45 -10.96
C LYS A 57 -22.18 -16.19 -12.04
N GLU A 58 -21.19 -15.36 -11.76
CA GLU A 58 -20.14 -15.00 -12.71
C GLU A 58 -18.98 -16.00 -12.72
N ILE A 59 -18.85 -16.81 -11.66
CA ILE A 59 -17.82 -17.85 -11.50
C ILE A 59 -18.35 -19.26 -11.75
N GLU A 60 -19.64 -19.49 -11.50
CA GLU A 60 -20.27 -20.80 -11.66
C GLU A 60 -20.22 -21.27 -13.12
N ASN A 61 -19.73 -22.50 -13.33
CA ASN A 61 -19.58 -23.14 -14.64
C ASN A 61 -18.65 -22.42 -15.65
N LYS A 62 -17.84 -21.45 -15.19
CA LYS A 62 -16.78 -20.86 -16.01
C LYS A 62 -15.44 -21.53 -15.73
N ASN A 63 -14.61 -21.61 -16.77
CA ASN A 63 -13.24 -22.12 -16.70
C ASN A 63 -12.28 -20.94 -16.59
N PHE A 64 -11.44 -20.96 -15.55
CA PHE A 64 -10.42 -19.94 -15.32
C PHE A 64 -9.05 -20.57 -15.53
N LYS A 65 -8.21 -19.94 -16.38
CA LYS A 65 -6.82 -20.34 -16.58
C LYS A 65 -5.96 -19.62 -15.54
N ILE A 66 -5.33 -20.37 -14.66
CA ILE A 66 -4.34 -19.87 -13.70
C ILE A 66 -3.02 -20.55 -14.06
N GLU A 67 -2.01 -19.75 -14.39
CA GLU A 67 -0.77 -20.22 -15.01
C GLU A 67 -1.06 -21.04 -16.28
N ASP A 68 -0.80 -22.34 -16.28
CA ASP A 68 -1.07 -23.26 -17.40
C ASP A 68 -2.16 -24.30 -17.12
N THR A 69 -2.88 -24.17 -16.00
CA THR A 69 -3.97 -25.08 -15.62
C THR A 69 -5.33 -24.40 -15.64
N CYS A 70 -6.33 -25.12 -16.14
CA CYS A 70 -7.72 -24.66 -16.19
C CYS A 70 -8.50 -25.22 -15.01
N TYR A 71 -9.15 -24.34 -14.25
CA TYR A 71 -9.98 -24.69 -13.10
C TYR A 71 -11.44 -24.33 -13.35
N THR A 72 -12.35 -25.26 -13.04
CA THR A 72 -13.79 -25.02 -13.06
C THR A 72 -14.31 -24.88 -11.64
N TYR A 73 -14.90 -23.73 -11.32
CA TYR A 73 -15.47 -23.50 -9.99
C TYR A 73 -16.91 -24.04 -9.93
N LYS A 74 -17.17 -24.88 -8.93
CA LYS A 74 -18.51 -25.39 -8.59
C LYS A 74 -18.85 -24.95 -7.17
N PRO A 75 -19.61 -23.85 -7.00
CA PRO A 75 -20.04 -23.43 -5.68
C PRO A 75 -20.97 -24.49 -5.07
N TYR A 76 -20.83 -24.74 -3.77
CA TYR A 76 -21.75 -25.58 -3.02
C TYR A 76 -22.19 -24.83 -1.76
N THR A 77 -23.43 -25.03 -1.35
CA THR A 77 -23.99 -24.37 -0.18
C THR A 77 -23.48 -25.02 1.10
N VAL A 78 -22.90 -24.22 1.99
CA VAL A 78 -22.52 -24.64 3.35
C VAL A 78 -23.44 -23.96 4.36
N LYS A 79 -23.63 -24.60 5.51
CA LYS A 79 -24.33 -23.98 6.64
C LYS A 79 -23.44 -22.85 7.17
N CYS A 80 -24.00 -21.64 7.30
CA CYS A 80 -23.27 -20.52 7.87
C CYS A 80 -22.85 -20.83 9.31
N ASP A 81 -21.56 -20.75 9.57
CA ASP A 81 -21.01 -20.83 10.92
C ASP A 81 -21.17 -19.45 11.58
N THR A 82 -21.94 -19.41 12.67
CA THR A 82 -22.21 -18.17 13.40
C THR A 82 -20.99 -17.60 14.11
N THR A 83 -19.89 -18.36 14.20
CA THR A 83 -18.62 -17.88 14.77
C THR A 83 -17.80 -17.06 13.77
N GLN A 84 -18.09 -17.15 12.48
CA GLN A 84 -17.38 -16.45 11.42
C GLN A 84 -18.11 -15.15 11.04
N LYS A 85 -17.37 -14.16 10.54
CA LYS A 85 -17.99 -12.93 10.00
C LYS A 85 -18.85 -13.28 8.79
N ILE A 86 -20.17 -13.12 8.93
CA ILE A 86 -21.13 -13.28 7.84
C ILE A 86 -21.16 -11.97 7.04
N TYR A 87 -20.64 -12.00 5.81
CA TYR A 87 -20.68 -10.85 4.89
C TYR A 87 -22.07 -10.70 4.26
N LYS A 88 -22.57 -9.48 4.17
CA LYS A 88 -23.86 -9.20 3.52
C LYS A 88 -23.69 -9.22 1.99
N SER A 89 -24.80 -9.48 1.28
CA SER A 89 -24.81 -9.39 -0.18
C SER A 89 -24.51 -7.96 -0.65
N TYR A 90 -23.81 -7.84 -1.78
CA TYR A 90 -23.46 -6.55 -2.39
C TYR A 90 -24.68 -5.62 -2.49
N ASN A 91 -24.54 -4.40 -1.97
CA ASN A 91 -25.57 -3.38 -2.02
C ASN A 91 -24.92 -2.05 -2.40
N ILE A 92 -25.38 -1.47 -3.52
CA ILE A 92 -24.84 -0.24 -4.12
C ILE A 92 -24.96 1.01 -3.23
N ASN A 93 -25.85 0.98 -2.24
CA ASN A 93 -26.12 2.11 -1.34
C ASN A 93 -25.33 2.01 -0.03
N THR A 94 -24.52 0.96 0.11
CA THR A 94 -23.69 0.70 1.30
C THR A 94 -22.27 0.41 0.86
N ASN A 95 -21.28 0.74 1.69
CA ASN A 95 -19.91 0.33 1.42
C ASN A 95 -19.86 -1.21 1.33
N PRO A 96 -19.38 -1.82 0.24
CA PRO A 96 -19.52 -3.27 0.07
C PRO A 96 -18.60 -4.03 1.04
N ASP A 97 -19.17 -4.94 1.82
CA ASP A 97 -18.42 -5.77 2.77
C ASP A 97 -17.50 -6.80 2.06
N ASN A 98 -17.66 -6.97 0.74
CA ASN A 98 -16.86 -7.85 -0.13
C ASN A 98 -15.65 -7.14 -0.78
N LYS A 99 -15.27 -5.98 -0.25
CA LYS A 99 -13.99 -5.34 -0.61
C LYS A 99 -12.86 -6.19 -0.05
N ILE A 100 -12.01 -6.71 -0.93
CA ILE A 100 -10.79 -7.38 -0.50
C ILE A 100 -9.85 -6.25 -0.06
N ASP A 101 -9.65 -6.13 1.24
CA ASP A 101 -8.60 -5.27 1.77
C ASP A 101 -7.27 -5.81 1.29
N GLU A 102 -6.61 -5.09 0.38
CA GLU A 102 -5.26 -5.46 -0.04
C GLU A 102 -4.35 -5.31 1.19
N PRO A 103 -3.67 -6.39 1.64
CA PRO A 103 -2.89 -6.33 2.87
C PRO A 103 -1.87 -5.21 2.77
N GLY A 104 -1.72 -4.46 3.86
CA GLY A 104 -0.79 -3.33 3.92
C GLY A 104 0.64 -3.81 3.63
N ILE A 105 1.52 -2.87 3.26
CA ILE A 105 2.95 -3.19 3.06
C ILE A 105 3.54 -3.89 4.29
N ILE A 106 3.10 -3.53 5.51
CA ILE A 106 3.52 -4.18 6.75
C ILE A 106 3.02 -5.63 6.80
N ASP A 107 1.74 -5.89 6.54
CA ASP A 107 1.18 -7.25 6.57
C ASP A 107 1.83 -8.18 5.54
N LYS A 108 2.23 -7.67 4.37
CA LYS A 108 2.97 -8.44 3.35
C LYS A 108 4.44 -8.72 3.73
N ILE A 109 5.05 -7.91 4.59
CA ILE A 109 6.47 -8.04 4.98
C ILE A 109 6.62 -8.97 6.19
N PHE A 110 5.65 -8.99 7.09
CA PHE A 110 5.75 -9.67 8.39
C PHE A 110 4.88 -10.93 8.52
N ASN A 111 4.25 -11.40 7.43
CA ASN A 111 3.49 -12.66 7.38
C ASN A 111 4.17 -13.71 6.48
#